data_AF-A0A7Y1SS14-F1
#
_entry.id   AF-A0A7Y1SS14-F1
#
_cell.length_a   1.000
_cell.length_b   1.000
_cell.length_c   1.000
_cell.angle_alpha   90.00
_cell.angle_beta   90.00
_cell.angle_gamma   90.00
#
_symmetry.space_group_name_H-M   'P 1'
#
loop_
_entity.id
_entity.type
_entity.pdbx_description
1 polymer ?
#
loop_
_entity_poly.entity_id
_entity_poly.type
_entity_poly.pdbx_seq_one_letter_code
_entity_poly.pdbx_strand_id
1 'polypeptide(L)'
;MRLEPSVDQHDAASRWSDLSPWERAELGRSLRSLGWSYGEIMEVIPAAKSTLSTWCRDIPISPEQAQAIVERTGSQEGGAARHPKETKP
;
A
#
# COMPACT_ATOMS: atom_id res chain seq x y z
N MET A 1 -13.62 3.37 -14.33
CA MET A 1 -13.87 1.91 -14.21
C MET A 1 -13.40 1.49 -12.84
N ARG A 2 -14.31 1.06 -11.95
CA ARG A 2 -13.94 0.41 -10.68
C ARG A 2 -13.59 -1.03 -11.03
N LEU A 3 -12.35 -1.44 -10.79
CA LEU A 3 -12.00 -2.87 -10.85
C LEU A 3 -12.65 -3.48 -9.60
N GLU A 4 -13.74 -4.21 -9.79
CA GLU A 4 -14.34 -5.00 -8.72
C GLU A 4 -13.26 -5.90 -8.14
N PRO A 5 -13.10 -5.97 -6.82
CA PRO A 5 -12.11 -6.84 -6.24
C PRO A 5 -12.45 -8.28 -6.66
N SER A 6 -11.58 -8.89 -7.49
CA SER A 6 -11.72 -10.28 -7.94
C SER A 6 -11.93 -11.19 -6.74
N VAL A 7 -12.81 -12.20 -6.91
CA VAL A 7 -13.22 -13.20 -5.92
C VAL A 7 -12.05 -13.82 -5.13
N ASP A 8 -10.85 -13.90 -5.73
CA ASP A 8 -9.60 -14.32 -5.08
C ASP A 8 -9.21 -13.48 -3.84
N GLN A 9 -9.57 -12.20 -3.81
CA GLN A 9 -9.21 -11.30 -2.71
C GLN A 9 -10.07 -11.55 -1.45
N HIS A 10 -11.28 -12.07 -1.63
CA HIS A 10 -12.14 -12.51 -0.53
C HIS A 10 -11.63 -13.82 0.13
N ASP A 11 -11.04 -14.74 -0.65
CA ASP A 11 -10.46 -15.99 -0.13
C ASP A 11 -9.22 -15.72 0.73
N ALA A 12 -8.33 -14.84 0.25
CA ALA A 12 -7.16 -14.40 1.02
C ALA A 12 -7.54 -13.68 2.32
N ALA A 13 -8.59 -12.84 2.29
CA ALA A 13 -9.14 -12.19 3.47
C ALA A 13 -9.77 -13.20 4.46
N SER A 14 -10.39 -14.28 3.95
CA SER A 14 -10.98 -15.33 4.79
C SER A 14 -9.94 -16.12 5.58
N ARG A 15 -8.68 -16.19 5.12
CA ARG A 15 -7.57 -16.87 5.81
C ARG A 15 -6.69 -15.92 6.61
N TRP A 16 -6.93 -14.61 6.56
CA TRP A 16 -6.16 -13.60 7.30
C TRP A 16 -6.07 -13.92 8.80
N SER A 17 -7.15 -14.45 9.37
CA SER A 17 -7.24 -14.84 10.78
C SER A 17 -6.30 -15.99 11.14
N ASP A 18 -6.01 -16.89 10.19
CA ASP A 18 -5.12 -18.05 10.36
C ASP A 18 -3.64 -17.71 10.07
N LEU A 19 -3.38 -16.60 9.38
CA LEU A 19 -2.02 -16.16 9.09
C LEU A 19 -1.29 -15.72 10.36
N SER A 20 -0.04 -16.18 10.48
CA SER A 20 0.89 -15.72 11.50
C SER A 20 1.20 -14.22 11.34
N PRO A 21 1.64 -13.53 12.41
CA PRO A 21 2.02 -12.12 12.32
C PRO A 21 3.07 -11.83 11.24
N TRP A 22 4.00 -12.76 11.02
CA TRP A 22 4.99 -12.68 9.95
C TRP A 22 4.35 -12.80 8.55
N GLU A 23 3.45 -13.75 8.35
CA GLU A 23 2.79 -13.97 7.05
C GLU A 23 1.94 -12.76 6.65
N ARG A 24 1.25 -12.15 7.61
CA ARG A 24 0.50 -10.90 7.41
C ARG A 24 1.40 -9.76 6.95
N ALA A 25 2.57 -9.62 7.58
CA ALA A 25 3.55 -8.62 7.21
C ALA A 25 4.10 -8.89 5.80
N GLU A 26 4.46 -10.13 5.50
CA GLU A 26 5.01 -10.51 4.20
C GLU A 26 4.00 -10.32 3.06
N LEU A 27 2.72 -10.59 3.31
CA LEU A 27 1.64 -10.31 2.35
C LEU A 27 1.53 -8.81 2.05
N GLY A 28 1.52 -7.96 3.08
CA GLY A 28 1.49 -6.50 2.91
C GLY A 28 2.71 -5.96 2.16
N ARG A 29 3.90 -6.51 2.46
CA ARG A 29 5.16 -6.17 1.80
C ARG A 29 5.17 -6.58 0.33
N SER A 30 4.68 -7.77 0.05
CA SER A 30 4.57 -8.29 -1.32
C SER A 30 3.64 -7.43 -2.17
N LEU A 31 2.45 -7.09 -1.66
CA LEU A 31 1.52 -6.18 -2.35
C LEU A 31 2.16 -4.81 -2.59
N ARG A 32 2.90 -4.28 -1.60
CA ARG A 32 3.61 -3.02 -1.78
C ARG A 32 4.69 -3.10 -2.86
N SER A 33 5.45 -4.18 -2.90
CA SER A 33 6.48 -4.42 -3.92
C SER A 33 5.90 -4.54 -5.32
N LEU A 34 4.65 -5.00 -5.44
CA LEU A 34 3.89 -5.03 -6.70
C LEU A 34 3.40 -3.64 -7.14
N GLY A 35 3.65 -2.59 -6.37
CA GLY A 35 3.25 -1.22 -6.71
C GLY A 35 1.84 -0.85 -6.25
N TRP A 36 1.26 -1.60 -5.31
CA TRP A 36 -0.04 -1.25 -4.73
C TRP A 36 0.10 -0.09 -3.76
N SER A 37 -0.91 0.77 -3.73
CA SER A 37 -1.00 1.85 -2.73
C SER A 37 -1.52 1.31 -1.39
N TYR A 38 -1.27 2.03 -0.30
CA TYR A 38 -1.81 1.61 1.01
C TYR A 38 -3.33 1.52 1.03
N GLY A 39 -4.03 2.38 0.27
CA GLY A 39 -5.49 2.31 0.16
C GLY A 39 -5.94 0.99 -0.45
N GLU A 40 -5.33 0.61 -1.57
CA GLU A 40 -5.65 -0.65 -2.26
C GLU A 40 -5.27 -1.86 -1.41
N ILE A 41 -4.13 -1.83 -0.72
CA ILE A 41 -3.74 -2.91 0.20
C ILE A 41 -4.77 -3.07 1.32
N MET A 42 -5.29 -1.97 1.87
CA MET A 42 -6.32 -2.00 2.92
C MET A 42 -7.68 -2.52 2.43
N GLU A 43 -7.98 -2.41 1.14
CA GLU A 43 -9.18 -3.02 0.55
C GLU A 43 -9.05 -4.54 0.44
N VAL A 44 -7.81 -5.07 0.36
CA VAL A 44 -7.54 -6.51 0.23
C VAL A 44 -7.30 -7.18 1.58
N ILE A 45 -6.53 -6.53 2.47
CA ILE A 45 -6.21 -7.07 3.79
C ILE A 45 -6.69 -6.13 4.89
N PRO A 46 -7.30 -6.65 5.98
CA PRO A 46 -7.78 -5.84 7.10
C PRO A 46 -6.60 -5.42 8.00
N ALA A 47 -5.67 -4.65 7.45
CA ALA A 47 -4.53 -4.06 8.13
C ALA A 47 -4.71 -2.53 8.22
N ALA A 48 -4.31 -1.93 9.34
CA ALA A 48 -4.34 -0.48 9.47
C ALA A 48 -3.23 0.17 8.63
N LYS A 49 -3.47 1.40 8.15
CA LYS A 49 -2.45 2.19 7.42
C LYS A 49 -1.13 2.35 8.18
N SER A 50 -1.18 2.53 9.50
CA SER A 50 0.00 2.64 10.35
C SER A 50 0.83 1.34 10.36
N THR A 51 0.14 0.20 10.37
CA THR A 51 0.74 -1.13 10.28
C THR A 51 1.43 -1.33 8.93
N LEU A 52 0.75 -1.03 7.83
CA LEU A 52 1.33 -1.09 6.49
C LEU A 52 2.56 -0.18 6.34
N SER A 53 2.47 1.04 6.88
CA SER A 53 3.59 1.98 6.90
C SER A 53 4.80 1.44 7.65
N THR A 54 4.57 0.66 8.70
CA THR A 54 5.63 0.00 9.48
C THR A 54 6.25 -1.16 8.70
N TRP A 55 5.43 -2.05 8.14
CA TRP A 55 5.90 -3.22 7.38
C TRP A 55 6.63 -2.84 6.08
N CYS A 56 6.15 -1.78 5.43
CA CYS A 56 6.63 -1.33 4.13
C CYS A 56 7.68 -0.22 4.22
N ARG A 57 8.11 0.17 5.42
CA ARG A 57 9.03 1.30 5.64
C ARG A 57 10.32 1.16 4.83
N ASP A 58 10.83 -0.06 4.75
CA ASP A 58 12.10 -0.38 4.08
C ASP A 58 11.92 -0.81 2.61
N ILE A 59 10.70 -0.73 2.07
CA ILE A 59 10.41 -1.09 0.68
C ILE A 59 10.43 0.18 -0.17
N PRO A 60 11.50 0.43 -0.95
CA PRO A 60 11.52 1.55 -1.85
C PRO A 60 10.48 1.32 -2.95
N ILE A 61 9.73 2.37 -3.28
CA ILE A 61 8.90 2.39 -4.49
C ILE A 61 9.64 3.12 -5.60
N SER A 62 9.67 2.51 -6.77
CA SER A 62 10.22 3.16 -7.97
C SER A 62 9.36 4.37 -8.36
N PRO A 63 9.95 5.41 -8.96
CA PRO A 63 9.20 6.58 -9.42
C PRO A 63 8.08 6.21 -10.39
N GLU A 64 8.30 5.19 -11.23
CA GLU A 64 7.30 4.65 -12.16
C GLU A 64 6.10 4.02 -11.43
N GLN A 65 6.35 3.29 -10.35
CA GLN A 65 5.28 2.72 -9.52
C GLN A 65 4.50 3.82 -8.79
N ALA A 66 5.21 4.85 -8.31
CA ALA A 66 4.58 6.02 -7.70
C ALA A 66 3.67 6.74 -8.69
N GLN A 67 4.13 6.94 -9.93
CA GLN A 67 3.34 7.54 -11.00
C GLN A 67 2.12 6.68 -11.34
N ALA A 68 2.30 5.37 -11.52
CA ALA A 68 1.20 4.44 -11.78
C ALA A 68 0.16 4.41 -10.64
N ILE A 69 0.57 4.60 -9.38
CA ILE A 69 -0.37 4.77 -8.26
C ILE A 69 -1.15 6.07 -8.42
N VAL A 70 -0.49 7.19 -8.72
CA VAL A 70 -1.13 8.50 -8.90
C VAL A 70 -2.13 8.48 -10.06
N GLU A 71 -1.75 7.87 -11.18
CA GLU A 71 -2.61 7.74 -12.37
C GLU A 71 -3.87 6.91 -12.06
N ARG A 72 -3.73 5.80 -11.32
CA ARG A 72 -4.86 4.92 -10.95
C ARG A 72 -5.76 5.52 -9.87
N THR A 73 -5.16 6.16 -8.87
CA THR A 73 -5.89 6.76 -7.75
C THR A 73 -6.48 8.13 -8.07
N GLY A 74 -6.15 8.69 -9.25
CA GLY A 74 -6.83 9.83 -9.86
C GLY A 74 -6.89 11.03 -8.92
N SER A 75 -5.79 11.77 -8.81
CA SER A 75 -5.74 13.07 -8.11
C SER A 75 -6.31 13.05 -6.69
N GLN A 76 -5.43 12.78 -5.72
CA GLN A 76 -5.50 13.52 -4.48
C GLN A 76 -4.15 14.17 -4.23
N GLU A 77 -4.01 15.40 -4.72
CA GLU A 77 -3.14 16.37 -4.08
C GLU A 77 -3.48 16.37 -2.58
N GLY A 78 -2.64 15.70 -1.79
CA GLY A 78 -2.94 15.43 -0.40
C GLY A 78 -1.82 14.64 0.27
N GLY A 79 -0.56 15.08 0.07
CA GLY A 79 0.56 14.50 0.82
C GLY A 79 1.96 14.79 0.30
N ALA A 80 2.14 15.36 -0.89
CA ALA A 80 3.45 15.73 -1.43
C ALA A 80 3.76 17.22 -1.24
N ALA A 81 3.60 17.73 -0.02
CA ALA A 81 4.07 19.07 0.34
C ALA A 81 4.61 19.10 1.78
N ARG A 82 5.44 18.13 2.16
CA ARG A 82 6.38 18.29 3.28
C ARG A 82 7.67 17.54 2.99
N HIS A 83 8.57 18.19 2.25
CA HIS A 83 9.98 18.39 2.60
C HIS A 83 10.75 18.95 1.38
N PRO A 84 10.72 20.27 1.10
CA PRO A 84 11.99 20.93 0.84
C PRO A 84 12.71 20.99 2.20
N LYS A 85 13.83 20.29 2.32
CA LYS A 85 14.81 20.63 3.34
C LYS A 85 15.42 21.97 2.94
N GLU A 86 14.71 23.06 3.25
CA GLU A 86 15.30 24.40 3.31
C GLU A 86 16.17 24.45 4.57
N THR A 87 17.44 24.14 4.38
CA THR A 87 18.50 24.62 5.26
C THR A 87 18.55 26.15 5.09
N LYS A 88 18.07 26.89 6.09
CA LYS A 88 18.24 28.36 6.18
C LYS A 88 19.64 28.72 6.72
N PRO A 89 20.13 29.95 6.49
CA PRO A 89 21.54 30.31 6.30
C PRO A 89 22.43 30.26 7.53
#